data_AF-A0A7C3KCR2-F1
#
_entry.id   AF-A0A7C3KCR2-F1
#
_cell.length_a   1.000
_cell.length_b   1.000
_cell.length_c   1.000
_cell.angle_alpha   90.00
_cell.angle_beta   90.00
_cell.angle_gamma   90.00
#
_symmetry.space_group_name_H-M   'P 1'
#
loop_
_entity.id
_entity.type
_entity.pdbx_description
1 polymer ?
#
loop_
_entity_poly.entity_id
_entity_poly.type
_entity_poly.pdbx_seq_one_letter_code
_entity_poly.pdbx_strand_id
1 'polypeptide(L)'
;MKSVLERIAKRQQTFAQHPFFEFLRNSQLDPRQRLAFAPCFAPFTMGFGELNRLVFREEPSTDPIQLIINQHSREDDSHWIWFLEDLAKLEWDTVLNLTDALKFLWSDATQSSRHMIYELYRLTYKASPIQKLVVIEAVESTADIFLAATAQVARELQAITNREYRYFGNLHFAIDSSHSLGLSETEEFIETLQLSDEAREAAYEQVEHVFQLFTDFFEVMLTVAQASEVKSFMSADINALKQLSPRPRPLFTAANEKAIAPNSSGKRLGTYLVEAGLLTAEQLERALDEQEKTAKRLGEVVSDRGWVNQQTIEYLMEKVIMPEREQSLERSLSLVG
;
A
#
# COMPACT_ATOMS: atom_id res chain seq x y z
N MET A 1 22.77 -15.05 -2.28
CA MET A 1 21.34 -14.99 -2.66
C MET A 1 20.61 -16.28 -2.33
N LYS A 2 21.16 -17.47 -2.60
CA LYS A 2 20.53 -18.77 -2.24
C LYS A 2 19.74 -18.79 -0.92
N SER A 3 20.37 -18.45 0.21
CA SER A 3 19.69 -18.47 1.52
C SER A 3 18.59 -17.41 1.68
N VAL A 4 18.68 -16.30 0.94
CA VAL A 4 17.63 -15.26 0.85
C VAL A 4 16.44 -15.79 0.05
N LEU A 5 16.69 -16.46 -1.08
CA LEU A 5 15.64 -17.12 -1.88
C LEU A 5 14.93 -18.23 -1.06
N GLU A 6 15.69 -19.04 -0.31
CA GLU A 6 15.11 -20.03 0.62
C GLU A 6 14.23 -19.37 1.69
N ARG A 7 14.62 -18.17 2.17
CA ARG A 7 13.81 -17.39 3.10
C ARG A 7 12.53 -16.88 2.44
N ILE A 8 12.61 -16.35 1.22
CA ILE A 8 11.46 -15.90 0.42
C ILE A 8 10.49 -17.07 0.23
N ALA A 9 10.96 -18.23 -0.23
CA ALA A 9 10.14 -19.43 -0.41
C ALA A 9 9.44 -19.87 0.88
N LYS A 10 10.13 -19.80 2.04
CA LYS A 10 9.51 -20.09 3.34
C LYS A 10 8.41 -19.07 3.69
N ARG A 11 8.64 -17.79 3.41
CA ARG A 11 7.64 -16.75 3.67
C ARG A 11 6.45 -16.83 2.72
N GLN A 12 6.68 -17.20 1.46
CA GLN A 12 5.65 -17.51 0.48
C GLN A 12 4.68 -18.59 1.00
N GLN A 13 5.21 -19.70 1.54
CA GLN A 13 4.38 -20.77 2.09
C GLN A 13 3.48 -20.30 3.25
N THR A 14 3.98 -19.43 4.13
CA THR A 14 3.18 -18.84 5.21
C THR A 14 2.17 -17.84 4.65
N PHE A 15 2.59 -16.99 3.72
CA PHE A 15 1.73 -15.97 3.11
C PHE A 15 0.56 -16.61 2.35
N ALA A 16 0.76 -17.74 1.67
CA ALA A 16 -0.30 -18.49 0.99
C ALA A 16 -1.45 -18.95 1.91
N GLN A 17 -1.24 -18.96 3.22
CA GLN A 17 -2.24 -19.30 4.24
C GLN A 17 -3.07 -18.09 4.69
N HIS A 18 -2.82 -16.88 4.14
CA HIS A 18 -3.58 -15.70 4.47
C HIS A 18 -5.09 -15.91 4.21
N PRO A 19 -6.00 -15.53 5.13
CA PRO A 19 -7.44 -15.78 4.98
C PRO A 19 -8.06 -15.19 3.71
N PHE A 20 -7.46 -14.13 3.17
CA PHE A 20 -7.82 -13.56 1.86
C PHE A 20 -7.84 -14.62 0.74
N PHE A 21 -6.85 -15.51 0.69
CA PHE A 21 -6.79 -16.52 -0.37
C PHE A 21 -7.82 -17.63 -0.18
N GLU A 22 -8.20 -17.93 1.07
CA GLU A 22 -9.33 -18.82 1.34
C GLU A 22 -10.65 -18.20 0.85
N PHE A 23 -10.85 -16.91 1.12
CA PHE A 23 -12.01 -16.17 0.63
C PHE A 23 -12.12 -16.16 -0.90
N LEU A 24 -11.00 -15.95 -1.62
CA LEU A 24 -10.98 -16.03 -3.09
C LEU A 24 -11.32 -17.43 -3.63
N ARG A 25 -10.91 -18.49 -2.92
CA ARG A 25 -11.20 -19.89 -3.30
C ARG A 25 -12.65 -20.30 -3.00
N ASN A 26 -13.41 -19.51 -2.24
CA ASN A 26 -14.78 -19.86 -1.90
C ASN A 26 -15.73 -19.74 -3.10
N SER A 27 -15.90 -20.84 -3.83
CA SER A 27 -16.77 -20.91 -5.01
C SER A 27 -18.27 -20.81 -4.72
N GLN A 28 -18.68 -20.72 -3.44
CA GLN A 28 -20.07 -20.42 -3.07
C GLN A 28 -20.39 -18.92 -3.19
N LEU A 29 -19.37 -18.06 -3.26
CA LEU A 29 -19.53 -16.63 -3.45
C LEU A 29 -19.47 -16.26 -4.93
N ASP A 30 -20.27 -15.28 -5.34
CA ASP A 30 -20.21 -14.74 -6.71
C ASP A 30 -18.77 -14.22 -6.98
N PRO A 31 -18.17 -14.53 -8.15
CA PRO A 31 -16.84 -14.04 -8.49
C PRO A 31 -16.70 -12.51 -8.40
N ARG A 32 -17.77 -11.73 -8.64
CA ARG A 32 -17.76 -10.27 -8.50
C ARG A 32 -17.56 -9.83 -7.05
N GLN A 33 -18.18 -10.51 -6.09
CA GLN A 33 -17.94 -10.24 -4.67
C GLN A 33 -16.50 -10.61 -4.30
N ARG A 34 -15.97 -11.72 -4.83
CA ARG A 34 -14.59 -12.10 -4.57
C ARG A 34 -13.58 -11.11 -5.12
N LEU A 35 -13.88 -10.43 -6.23
CA LEU A 35 -13.07 -9.37 -6.81
C LEU A 35 -13.46 -7.95 -6.35
N ALA A 36 -14.34 -7.81 -5.36
CA ALA A 36 -14.83 -6.51 -4.90
C ALA A 36 -13.75 -5.63 -4.26
N PHE A 37 -12.61 -6.21 -3.89
CA PHE A 37 -11.46 -5.47 -3.39
C PHE A 37 -10.75 -4.63 -4.48
N ALA A 38 -11.01 -4.87 -5.77
CA ALA A 38 -10.18 -4.39 -6.87
C ALA A 38 -9.82 -2.88 -6.81
N PRO A 39 -10.73 -1.95 -6.46
CA PRO A 39 -10.37 -0.53 -6.34
C PRO A 39 -9.34 -0.26 -5.23
N CYS A 40 -9.35 -1.04 -4.14
CA CYS A 40 -8.34 -0.92 -3.07
C CYS A 40 -6.94 -1.26 -3.58
N PHE A 41 -6.83 -2.01 -4.67
CA PHE A 41 -5.56 -2.40 -5.27
C PHE A 41 -4.97 -1.30 -6.16
N ALA A 42 -5.79 -0.32 -6.58
CA ALA A 42 -5.39 0.70 -7.54
C ALA A 42 -4.13 1.50 -7.16
N PRO A 43 -3.95 1.99 -5.92
CA PRO A 43 -2.73 2.74 -5.57
C PRO A 43 -1.45 1.91 -5.73
N PHE A 44 -1.52 0.63 -5.39
CA PHE A 44 -0.40 -0.29 -5.61
C PHE A 44 -0.16 -0.50 -7.10
N THR A 45 -1.16 -0.92 -7.87
CA THR A 45 -0.98 -1.23 -9.30
C THR A 45 -0.45 -0.04 -10.10
N MET A 46 -1.04 1.15 -9.91
CA MET A 46 -0.62 2.34 -10.64
C MET A 46 0.79 2.77 -10.22
N GLY A 47 1.05 2.78 -8.91
CA GLY A 47 2.35 3.19 -8.38
C GLY A 47 3.46 2.15 -8.60
N PHE A 48 3.14 0.87 -8.79
CA PHE A 48 4.12 -0.17 -9.13
C PHE A 48 4.66 0.02 -10.55
N GLY A 49 3.80 0.45 -11.49
CA GLY A 49 4.26 0.87 -12.83
C GLY A 49 5.23 2.06 -12.75
N GLU A 50 4.97 3.03 -11.88
CA GLU A 50 5.89 4.15 -11.65
C GLU A 50 7.17 3.71 -10.94
N LEU A 51 7.09 2.80 -9.97
CA LEU A 51 8.25 2.27 -9.25
C LEU A 51 9.20 1.56 -10.22
N ASN A 52 8.66 0.74 -11.11
CA ASN A 52 9.42 0.09 -12.17
C ASN A 52 10.15 1.10 -13.06
N ARG A 53 9.44 2.13 -13.53
CA ARG A 53 9.98 3.12 -14.48
C ARG A 53 10.95 4.12 -13.85
N LEU A 54 10.70 4.55 -12.61
CA LEU A 54 11.38 5.70 -12.00
C LEU A 54 12.41 5.30 -10.95
N VAL A 55 12.35 4.06 -10.43
CA VAL A 55 13.19 3.62 -9.31
C VAL A 55 13.94 2.34 -9.63
N PHE A 56 13.27 1.29 -10.10
CA PHE A 56 13.95 0.03 -10.39
C PHE A 56 14.86 0.15 -11.61
N ARG A 57 14.34 0.74 -12.69
CA ARG A 57 15.08 0.93 -13.92
C ARG A 57 16.15 2.01 -13.79
N GLU A 58 17.40 1.66 -14.07
CA GLU A 58 18.52 2.59 -14.14
C GLU A 58 19.33 2.34 -15.41
N GLU A 59 19.34 3.33 -16.31
CA GLU A 59 19.97 3.22 -17.63
C GLU A 59 20.81 4.45 -18.00
N PRO A 60 21.94 4.25 -18.69
CA PRO A 60 22.55 2.96 -19.03
C PRO A 60 23.22 2.29 -17.81
N SER A 61 23.33 0.95 -17.82
CA SER A 61 24.07 0.20 -16.80
C SER A 61 24.90 -0.93 -17.43
N THR A 62 25.99 -1.28 -16.76
CA THR A 62 26.83 -2.46 -17.08
C THR A 62 26.83 -3.48 -15.93
N ASP A 63 26.14 -3.17 -14.83
CA ASP A 63 25.96 -4.08 -13.71
C ASP A 63 24.99 -5.21 -14.12
N PRO A 64 25.39 -6.49 -14.03
CA PRO A 64 24.56 -7.61 -14.48
C PRO A 64 23.24 -7.74 -13.72
N ILE A 65 23.21 -7.40 -12.43
CA ILE A 65 21.97 -7.42 -11.63
C ILE A 65 21.05 -6.29 -12.10
N GLN A 66 21.61 -5.10 -12.33
CA GLN A 66 20.81 -3.97 -12.83
C GLN A 66 20.26 -4.23 -14.24
N LEU A 67 20.98 -4.96 -15.09
CA LEU A 67 20.48 -5.38 -16.41
C LEU A 67 19.26 -6.30 -16.31
N ILE A 68 19.28 -7.26 -15.38
CA ILE A 68 18.13 -8.13 -15.07
C ILE A 68 16.94 -7.28 -14.60
N ILE A 69 17.16 -6.38 -13.64
CA ILE A 69 16.13 -5.46 -13.14
C ILE A 69 15.57 -4.57 -14.25
N ASN A 70 16.41 -4.07 -15.14
CA ASN A 70 15.98 -3.23 -16.27
C ASN A 70 15.12 -4.01 -17.28
N GLN A 71 15.39 -5.31 -17.48
CA GLN A 71 14.56 -6.15 -18.33
C GLN A 71 13.20 -6.39 -17.67
N HIS A 72 13.20 -6.90 -16.44
CA HIS A 72 11.99 -7.18 -15.68
C HIS A 72 11.09 -5.94 -15.55
N SER A 73 11.67 -4.80 -15.16
CA SER A 73 10.90 -3.55 -15.00
C SER A 73 10.26 -3.01 -16.29
N ARG A 74 10.70 -3.41 -17.48
CA ARG A 74 10.06 -3.02 -18.76
C ARG A 74 8.82 -3.83 -19.07
N GLU A 75 8.80 -5.06 -18.61
CA GLU A 75 7.64 -5.93 -18.75
C GLU A 75 6.50 -5.36 -17.88
N ASP A 76 6.81 -5.14 -16.60
CA ASP A 76 5.84 -4.81 -15.57
C ASP A 76 5.32 -3.37 -15.60
N ASP A 77 6.06 -2.41 -16.18
CA ASP A 77 5.68 -0.98 -16.12
C ASP A 77 4.35 -0.65 -16.83
N SER A 78 3.80 -1.61 -17.57
CA SER A 78 2.60 -1.47 -18.40
C SER A 78 1.41 -2.29 -17.93
N HIS A 79 1.56 -3.19 -16.95
CA HIS A 79 0.50 -4.12 -16.52
C HIS A 79 -0.74 -3.40 -15.94
N TRP A 80 -0.58 -2.15 -15.46
CA TRP A 80 -1.68 -1.30 -15.00
C TRP A 80 -2.73 -1.05 -16.08
N ILE A 81 -2.39 -1.14 -17.37
CA ILE A 81 -3.34 -1.00 -18.48
C ILE A 81 -4.38 -2.13 -18.42
N TRP A 82 -3.95 -3.36 -18.18
CA TRP A 82 -4.87 -4.50 -18.03
C TRP A 82 -5.75 -4.36 -16.78
N PHE A 83 -5.22 -3.77 -15.72
CA PHE A 83 -5.96 -3.53 -14.49
C PHE A 83 -7.14 -2.57 -14.73
N LEU A 84 -6.91 -1.45 -15.43
CA LEU A 84 -7.98 -0.53 -15.80
C LEU A 84 -9.02 -1.18 -16.71
N GLU A 85 -8.56 -2.02 -17.65
CA GLU A 85 -9.45 -2.80 -18.52
C GLU A 85 -10.38 -3.72 -17.70
N ASP A 86 -9.84 -4.40 -16.69
CA ASP A 86 -10.62 -5.28 -15.82
C ASP A 86 -11.55 -4.49 -14.89
N LEU A 87 -11.13 -3.34 -14.35
CA LEU A 87 -12.01 -2.47 -13.55
C LEU A 87 -13.24 -1.99 -14.34
N ALA A 88 -13.05 -1.60 -15.60
CA ALA A 88 -14.14 -1.21 -16.48
C ALA A 88 -15.10 -2.39 -16.74
N LYS A 89 -14.57 -3.61 -16.96
CA LYS A 89 -15.38 -4.82 -17.15
C LYS A 89 -16.10 -5.28 -15.89
N LEU A 90 -15.59 -4.93 -14.72
CA LEU A 90 -16.22 -5.09 -13.40
C LEU A 90 -17.21 -3.97 -13.07
N GLU A 91 -17.43 -3.03 -14.01
CA GLU A 91 -18.42 -1.95 -13.94
C GLU A 91 -18.14 -0.88 -12.90
N TRP A 92 -16.91 -0.78 -12.39
CA TRP A 92 -16.53 0.21 -11.38
C TRP A 92 -16.68 1.65 -11.84
N ASP A 93 -16.47 1.92 -13.14
CA ASP A 93 -16.65 3.27 -13.74
C ASP A 93 -18.08 3.78 -13.60
N THR A 94 -19.06 2.87 -13.48
CA THR A 94 -20.47 3.22 -13.30
C THR A 94 -20.84 3.46 -11.83
N VAL A 95 -20.04 2.91 -10.91
CA VAL A 95 -20.28 2.96 -9.46
C VAL A 95 -19.54 4.13 -8.82
N LEU A 96 -18.30 4.38 -9.22
CA LEU A 96 -17.44 5.41 -8.65
C LEU A 96 -17.21 6.53 -9.67
N ASN A 97 -17.91 7.65 -9.50
CA ASN A 97 -17.48 8.87 -10.19
C ASN A 97 -16.10 9.31 -9.67
N LEU A 98 -15.40 10.16 -10.43
CA LEU A 98 -14.05 10.59 -10.09
C LEU A 98 -13.91 11.12 -8.66
N THR A 99 -14.87 11.93 -8.18
CA THR A 99 -14.78 12.52 -6.83
C THR A 99 -14.94 11.46 -5.74
N ASP A 100 -15.87 10.52 -5.91
CA ASP A 100 -16.05 9.41 -4.97
C ASP A 100 -14.87 8.44 -4.99
N ALA A 101 -14.30 8.16 -6.17
CA ALA A 101 -13.10 7.36 -6.31
C ALA A 101 -11.92 7.98 -5.54
N LEU A 102 -11.65 9.28 -5.73
CA LEU A 102 -10.57 9.97 -5.01
C LEU A 102 -10.80 9.98 -3.50
N LYS A 103 -12.03 10.25 -3.04
CA LYS A 103 -12.37 10.20 -1.60
C LYS A 103 -12.14 8.80 -1.02
N PHE A 104 -12.54 7.76 -1.75
CA PHE A 104 -12.35 6.39 -1.32
C PHE A 104 -10.87 6.01 -1.28
N LEU A 105 -10.13 6.25 -2.37
CA LEU A 105 -8.72 5.89 -2.52
C LEU A 105 -7.78 6.66 -1.59
N TRP A 106 -8.17 7.86 -1.13
CA TRP A 106 -7.42 8.65 -0.14
C TRP A 106 -8.00 8.61 1.27
N SER A 107 -9.05 7.83 1.50
CA SER A 107 -9.58 7.63 2.85
C SER A 107 -8.61 6.84 3.73
N ASP A 108 -8.90 6.83 5.04
CA ASP A 108 -8.20 5.97 6.00
C ASP A 108 -8.47 4.48 5.74
N ALA A 109 -9.63 4.16 5.14
CA ALA A 109 -10.04 2.80 4.80
C ALA A 109 -9.04 2.06 3.91
N THR A 110 -8.42 2.80 2.98
CA THR A 110 -7.50 2.30 1.95
C THR A 110 -6.09 2.83 2.17
N GLN A 111 -5.79 3.37 3.35
CA GLN A 111 -4.47 3.93 3.66
C GLN A 111 -3.36 2.91 3.46
N SER A 112 -3.56 1.65 3.90
CA SER A 112 -2.56 0.58 3.74
C SER A 112 -2.20 0.33 2.27
N SER A 113 -3.15 0.49 1.35
CA SER A 113 -2.91 0.37 -0.10
C SER A 113 -1.91 1.41 -0.61
N ARG A 114 -2.00 2.65 -0.12
CA ARG A 114 -1.06 3.72 -0.48
C ARG A 114 0.26 3.58 0.25
N HIS A 115 0.20 3.21 1.53
CA HIS A 115 1.38 3.04 2.37
C HIS A 115 2.32 1.96 1.83
N MET A 116 1.77 0.84 1.37
CA MET A 116 2.54 -0.23 0.73
C MET A 116 3.46 0.30 -0.35
N ILE A 117 2.93 1.05 -1.31
CA ILE A 117 3.76 1.52 -2.43
C ILE A 117 4.80 2.54 -1.97
N TYR A 118 4.46 3.42 -1.02
CA TYR A 118 5.42 4.37 -0.45
C TYR A 118 6.58 3.68 0.28
N GLU A 119 6.30 2.59 0.99
CA GLU A 119 7.35 1.81 1.64
C GLU A 119 8.23 1.08 0.63
N LEU A 120 7.68 0.55 -0.46
CA LEU A 120 8.48 -0.02 -1.54
C LEU A 120 9.40 1.04 -2.18
N TYR A 121 8.89 2.27 -2.40
CA TYR A 121 9.73 3.41 -2.81
C TYR A 121 10.84 3.69 -1.78
N ARG A 122 10.50 3.76 -0.49
CA ARG A 122 11.49 4.03 0.57
C ARG A 122 12.58 2.97 0.63
N LEU A 123 12.21 1.69 0.47
CA LEU A 123 13.14 0.57 0.50
C LEU A 123 14.10 0.54 -0.70
N THR A 124 13.72 1.14 -1.84
CA THR A 124 14.41 0.90 -3.11
C THR A 124 14.97 2.14 -3.80
N TYR A 125 14.52 3.36 -3.45
CA TYR A 125 14.89 4.60 -4.12
C TYR A 125 16.40 4.88 -4.22
N LYS A 126 17.17 4.50 -3.18
CA LYS A 126 18.65 4.61 -3.17
C LYS A 126 19.32 3.28 -2.85
N ALA A 127 18.61 2.18 -3.07
CA ALA A 127 19.12 0.85 -2.80
C ALA A 127 20.11 0.43 -3.88
N SER A 128 21.08 -0.39 -3.48
CA SER A 128 21.97 -1.07 -4.44
C SER A 128 21.18 -2.04 -5.34
N PRO A 129 21.69 -2.41 -6.53
CA PRO A 129 21.01 -3.36 -7.42
C PRO A 129 20.61 -4.66 -6.72
N ILE A 130 21.49 -5.20 -5.85
CA ILE A 130 21.17 -6.42 -5.11
C ILE A 130 20.03 -6.25 -4.10
N GLN A 131 19.93 -5.09 -3.45
CA GLN A 131 18.84 -4.79 -2.52
C GLN A 131 17.51 -4.59 -3.27
N LYS A 132 17.54 -3.96 -4.46
CA LYS A 132 16.36 -3.86 -5.33
C LYS A 132 15.90 -5.23 -5.80
N LEU A 133 16.84 -6.08 -6.22
CA LEU A 133 16.55 -7.46 -6.64
C LEU A 133 15.86 -8.24 -5.50
N VAL A 134 16.36 -8.17 -4.27
CA VAL A 134 15.72 -8.83 -3.12
C VAL A 134 14.28 -8.38 -2.91
N VAL A 135 14.00 -7.08 -3.08
CA VAL A 135 12.63 -6.55 -2.96
C VAL A 135 11.76 -7.04 -4.11
N ILE A 136 12.26 -7.07 -5.35
CA ILE A 136 11.55 -7.57 -6.53
C ILE A 136 11.18 -9.04 -6.33
N GLU A 137 12.14 -9.90 -5.99
CA GLU A 137 11.93 -11.34 -5.74
C GLU A 137 10.88 -11.58 -4.64
N ALA A 138 10.89 -10.77 -3.59
CA ALA A 138 9.90 -10.86 -2.52
C ALA A 138 8.50 -10.41 -2.98
N VAL A 139 8.40 -9.38 -3.83
CA VAL A 139 7.14 -8.91 -4.43
C VAL A 139 6.59 -9.93 -5.43
N GLU A 140 7.43 -10.46 -6.31
CA GLU A 140 7.02 -11.50 -7.27
C GLU A 140 6.51 -12.73 -6.54
N SER A 141 7.18 -13.14 -5.46
CA SER A 141 6.75 -14.27 -4.64
C SER A 141 5.35 -14.10 -4.03
N THR A 142 4.96 -12.88 -3.65
CA THR A 142 3.59 -12.60 -3.18
C THR A 142 2.59 -12.47 -4.34
N ALA A 143 3.02 -11.88 -5.47
CA ALA A 143 2.23 -11.77 -6.68
C ALA A 143 1.84 -13.14 -7.24
N ASP A 144 2.75 -14.11 -7.21
CA ASP A 144 2.53 -15.45 -7.75
C ASP A 144 1.31 -16.15 -7.09
N ILE A 145 1.19 -16.02 -5.75
CA ILE A 145 0.04 -16.53 -4.99
C ILE A 145 -1.23 -15.76 -5.35
N PHE A 146 -1.13 -14.43 -5.44
CA PHE A 146 -2.26 -13.56 -5.72
C PHE A 146 -2.83 -13.79 -7.12
N LEU A 147 -1.98 -13.89 -8.13
CA LEU A 147 -2.36 -14.09 -9.53
C LEU A 147 -2.91 -15.49 -9.75
N ALA A 148 -2.33 -16.53 -9.14
CA ALA A 148 -2.90 -17.86 -9.18
C ALA A 148 -4.34 -17.89 -8.60
N ALA A 149 -4.56 -17.22 -7.47
CA ALA A 149 -5.86 -17.18 -6.80
C ALA A 149 -6.89 -16.38 -7.61
N THR A 150 -6.53 -15.18 -8.07
CA THR A 150 -7.42 -14.32 -8.85
C THR A 150 -7.71 -14.90 -10.23
N ALA A 151 -6.75 -15.56 -10.88
CA ALA A 151 -6.95 -16.21 -12.17
C ALA A 151 -8.06 -17.27 -12.13
N GLN A 152 -8.17 -18.03 -11.03
CA GLN A 152 -9.28 -18.95 -10.83
C GLN A 152 -10.63 -18.21 -10.75
N VAL A 153 -10.70 -17.11 -9.98
CA VAL A 153 -11.92 -16.31 -9.86
C VAL A 153 -12.30 -15.69 -11.21
N ALA A 154 -11.33 -15.17 -11.96
CA ALA A 154 -11.53 -14.60 -13.28
C ALA A 154 -12.03 -15.63 -14.30
N ARG A 155 -11.55 -16.88 -14.26
CA ARG A 155 -12.09 -17.98 -15.10
C ARG A 155 -13.58 -18.22 -14.82
N GLU A 156 -13.96 -18.26 -13.55
CA GLU A 156 -15.36 -18.42 -13.15
C GLU A 156 -16.21 -17.23 -13.58
N LEU A 157 -15.68 -16.00 -13.43
CA LEU A 157 -16.36 -14.79 -13.87
C LEU A 157 -16.53 -14.76 -15.40
N GLN A 158 -15.50 -15.14 -16.15
CA GLN A 158 -15.53 -15.23 -17.61
C GLN A 158 -16.60 -16.21 -18.10
N ALA A 159 -16.79 -17.34 -17.41
CA ALA A 159 -17.86 -18.29 -17.74
C ALA A 159 -19.27 -17.68 -17.58
N ILE A 160 -19.42 -16.68 -16.70
CA ILE A 160 -20.69 -15.98 -16.46
C ILE A 160 -20.87 -14.81 -17.43
N THR A 161 -19.83 -14.00 -17.65
CA THR A 161 -19.93 -12.73 -18.38
C THR A 161 -19.57 -12.86 -19.86
N ASN A 162 -18.94 -13.97 -20.25
CA ASN A 162 -18.33 -14.16 -21.57
C ASN A 162 -17.33 -13.05 -21.92
N ARG A 163 -16.67 -12.47 -20.91
CA ARG A 163 -15.60 -11.46 -21.05
C ARG A 163 -14.30 -12.04 -20.51
N GLU A 164 -13.22 -11.82 -21.24
CA GLU A 164 -11.87 -12.12 -20.76
C GLU A 164 -11.44 -11.03 -19.77
N TYR A 165 -10.81 -11.43 -18.66
CA TYR A 165 -10.20 -10.54 -17.68
C TYR A 165 -8.68 -10.77 -17.72
N ARG A 166 -7.89 -9.72 -17.91
CA ARG A 166 -6.45 -9.86 -18.23
C ARG A 166 -5.57 -9.74 -17.01
N TYR A 167 -5.81 -8.75 -16.17
CA TYR A 167 -4.99 -8.46 -15.00
C TYR A 167 -5.23 -9.45 -13.87
N PHE A 168 -6.50 -9.74 -13.59
CA PHE A 168 -6.87 -10.75 -12.59
C PHE A 168 -6.96 -12.16 -13.19
N GLY A 169 -6.71 -12.32 -14.48
CA GLY A 169 -6.93 -13.58 -15.18
C GLY A 169 -5.67 -14.31 -15.59
N ASN A 170 -5.84 -15.29 -16.49
CA ASN A 170 -4.77 -16.18 -16.91
C ASN A 170 -3.65 -15.47 -17.67
N LEU A 171 -3.92 -14.33 -18.33
CA LEU A 171 -2.89 -13.63 -19.11
C LEU A 171 -1.75 -13.15 -18.21
N HIS A 172 -2.06 -12.33 -17.20
CA HIS A 172 -1.08 -11.82 -16.25
C HIS A 172 -0.40 -12.97 -15.49
N PHE A 173 -1.20 -13.93 -14.98
CA PHE A 173 -0.64 -15.10 -14.30
C PHE A 173 0.33 -15.91 -15.16
N ALA A 174 0.04 -16.13 -16.45
CA ALA A 174 0.92 -16.90 -17.33
C ALA A 174 2.22 -16.15 -17.68
N ILE A 175 2.15 -14.82 -17.78
CA ILE A 175 3.33 -13.98 -18.01
C ILE A 175 4.23 -14.03 -16.77
N ASP A 176 3.70 -13.75 -15.58
CA ASP A 176 4.47 -13.78 -14.33
C ASP A 176 5.04 -15.16 -14.01
N SER A 177 4.20 -16.21 -14.07
CA SER A 177 4.65 -17.58 -13.73
C SER A 177 5.66 -18.14 -14.72
N SER A 178 5.79 -17.58 -15.93
CA SER A 178 6.83 -17.96 -16.87
C SER A 178 8.23 -17.56 -16.40
N HIS A 179 8.34 -16.63 -15.44
CA HIS A 179 9.61 -16.25 -14.79
C HIS A 179 9.96 -17.11 -13.59
N SER A 180 8.98 -17.73 -12.91
CA SER A 180 9.20 -18.49 -11.66
C SER A 180 9.54 -19.97 -11.86
N LEU A 181 9.56 -20.46 -13.11
CA LEU A 181 9.73 -21.88 -13.45
C LEU A 181 11.19 -22.25 -13.79
N GLY A 182 12.16 -21.86 -12.95
CA GLY A 182 13.34 -22.65 -12.56
C GLY A 182 14.25 -23.21 -13.66
N LEU A 183 14.28 -22.62 -14.85
CA LEU A 183 14.99 -23.13 -16.02
C LEU A 183 15.71 -22.05 -16.82
N SER A 184 15.74 -20.80 -16.34
CA SER A 184 16.44 -19.71 -17.02
C SER A 184 17.88 -19.54 -16.51
N GLU A 185 18.80 -19.17 -17.40
CA GLU A 185 20.19 -18.79 -17.03
C GLU A 185 20.20 -17.64 -16.00
N THR A 186 19.16 -16.80 -15.99
CA THR A 186 18.97 -15.70 -15.05
C THR A 186 18.76 -16.19 -13.62
N GLU A 187 17.90 -17.19 -13.39
CA GLU A 187 17.64 -17.73 -12.05
C GLU A 187 18.88 -18.42 -11.47
N GLU A 188 19.60 -19.20 -12.29
CA GLU A 188 20.86 -19.84 -11.87
C GLU A 188 21.92 -18.77 -11.51
N PHE A 189 22.02 -17.71 -12.31
CA PHE A 189 22.88 -16.57 -11.99
C PHE A 189 22.50 -15.94 -10.65
N ILE A 190 21.21 -15.65 -10.42
CA ILE A 190 20.74 -15.02 -9.18
C ILE A 190 21.04 -15.93 -7.98
N GLU A 191 20.77 -17.23 -8.06
CA GLU A 191 20.99 -18.16 -6.94
C GLU A 191 22.46 -18.18 -6.51
N THR A 192 23.38 -18.18 -7.49
CA THR A 192 24.83 -18.27 -7.27
C THR A 192 25.50 -17.00 -6.74
N LEU A 193 24.81 -15.85 -6.79
CA LEU A 193 25.31 -14.57 -6.25
C LEU A 193 25.70 -14.70 -4.78
N GLN A 194 26.94 -14.33 -4.47
CA GLN A 194 27.47 -14.33 -3.11
C GLN A 194 27.20 -12.97 -2.44
N LEU A 195 26.69 -13.02 -1.21
CA LEU A 195 26.45 -11.83 -0.37
C LEU A 195 27.43 -11.82 0.79
N SER A 196 27.86 -10.63 1.21
CA SER A 196 28.50 -10.49 2.52
C SER A 196 27.50 -10.81 3.63
N ASP A 197 27.99 -11.06 4.84
CA ASP A 197 27.12 -11.34 5.97
C ASP A 197 26.20 -10.15 6.28
N GLU A 198 26.72 -8.91 6.20
CA GLU A 198 25.93 -7.69 6.40
C GLU A 198 24.86 -7.51 5.32
N ALA A 199 25.21 -7.74 4.04
CA ALA A 199 24.26 -7.64 2.95
C ALA A 199 23.16 -8.72 3.04
N ARG A 200 23.52 -9.91 3.52
CA ARG A 200 22.58 -11.01 3.73
C ARG A 200 21.60 -10.75 4.87
N GLU A 201 22.07 -10.22 6.00
CA GLU A 201 21.17 -9.86 7.10
C GLU A 201 20.23 -8.71 6.70
N ALA A 202 20.73 -7.69 6.00
CA ALA A 202 19.89 -6.63 5.45
C ALA A 202 18.83 -7.17 4.47
N ALA A 203 19.21 -8.13 3.61
CA ALA A 203 18.28 -8.79 2.71
C ALA A 203 17.18 -9.57 3.45
N TYR A 204 17.51 -10.25 4.55
CA TYR A 204 16.50 -10.91 5.38
C TYR A 204 15.52 -9.91 5.97
N GLU A 205 15.99 -8.79 6.52
CA GLU A 205 15.11 -7.74 7.05
C GLU A 205 14.18 -7.18 5.96
N GLN A 206 14.70 -6.96 4.74
CA GLN A 206 13.90 -6.51 3.60
C GLN A 206 12.81 -7.53 3.24
N VAL A 207 13.14 -8.83 3.18
CA VAL A 207 12.17 -9.88 2.89
C VAL A 207 11.06 -9.89 3.95
N GLU A 208 11.40 -9.88 5.23
CA GLU A 208 10.40 -9.84 6.31
C GLU A 208 9.49 -8.62 6.21
N HIS A 209 10.06 -7.46 5.90
CA HIS A 209 9.30 -6.23 5.74
C HIS A 209 8.34 -6.28 4.55
N VAL A 210 8.79 -6.73 3.37
CA VAL A 210 7.92 -6.84 2.18
C VAL A 210 6.75 -7.78 2.47
N PHE A 211 6.99 -8.98 3.02
CA PHE A 211 5.91 -9.91 3.33
C PHE A 211 4.92 -9.34 4.38
N GLN A 212 5.40 -8.56 5.35
CA GLN A 212 4.54 -7.89 6.31
C GLN A 212 3.65 -6.82 5.64
N LEU A 213 4.21 -6.00 4.74
CA LEU A 213 3.44 -5.02 3.97
C LEU A 213 2.31 -5.68 3.17
N PHE A 214 2.60 -6.79 2.49
CA PHE A 214 1.60 -7.55 1.73
C PHE A 214 0.56 -8.21 2.62
N THR A 215 0.94 -8.70 3.79
CA THR A 215 0.00 -9.26 4.78
C THR A 215 -1.00 -8.20 5.23
N ASP A 216 -0.52 -7.03 5.67
CA ASP A 216 -1.39 -5.95 6.16
C ASP A 216 -2.28 -5.38 5.04
N PHE A 217 -1.77 -5.33 3.81
CA PHE A 217 -2.54 -4.90 2.65
C PHE A 217 -3.66 -5.89 2.28
N PHE A 218 -3.40 -7.19 2.37
CA PHE A 218 -4.37 -8.21 1.98
C PHE A 218 -5.50 -8.36 3.02
N GLU A 219 -5.25 -7.98 4.28
CA GLU A 219 -6.29 -7.86 5.31
C GLU A 219 -7.32 -6.77 4.97
N VAL A 220 -6.87 -5.62 4.43
CA VAL A 220 -7.78 -4.55 3.98
C VAL A 220 -8.64 -5.04 2.82
N MET A 221 -8.04 -5.73 1.85
CA MET A 221 -8.78 -6.29 0.71
C MET A 221 -9.82 -7.33 1.12
N LEU A 222 -9.46 -8.21 2.06
CA LEU A 222 -10.41 -9.17 2.63
C LEU A 222 -11.59 -8.46 3.27
N THR A 223 -11.32 -7.46 4.11
CA THR A 223 -12.35 -6.69 4.82
C THR A 223 -13.33 -6.05 3.83
N VAL A 224 -12.81 -5.41 2.78
CA VAL A 224 -13.62 -4.76 1.74
C VAL A 224 -14.47 -5.79 0.98
N ALA A 225 -13.86 -6.91 0.58
CA ALA A 225 -14.56 -7.92 -0.19
C ALA A 225 -15.64 -8.66 0.62
N GLN A 226 -15.41 -8.88 1.91
CA GLN A 226 -16.41 -9.46 2.82
C GLN A 226 -17.59 -8.52 3.08
N ALA A 227 -17.33 -7.23 3.24
CA ALA A 227 -18.38 -6.22 3.45
C ALA A 227 -19.22 -5.95 2.19
N SER A 228 -18.76 -6.40 1.03
CA SER A 228 -19.43 -6.19 -0.24
C SER A 228 -20.50 -7.26 -0.48
N GLU A 229 -21.77 -6.96 -0.22
CA GLU A 229 -22.86 -7.81 -0.73
C GLU A 229 -23.02 -7.64 -2.24
N VAL A 230 -23.16 -8.74 -3.00
CA VAL A 230 -23.35 -8.72 -4.47
C VAL A 230 -24.50 -7.79 -4.89
N LYS A 231 -25.57 -7.71 -4.08
CA LYS A 231 -26.71 -6.81 -4.31
C LYS A 231 -26.36 -5.33 -4.10
N SER A 232 -25.44 -5.03 -3.17
CA SER A 232 -24.95 -3.68 -2.89
C SER A 232 -24.05 -3.13 -4.00
N PHE A 233 -23.38 -4.01 -4.76
CA PHE A 233 -22.61 -3.64 -5.95
C PHE A 233 -23.47 -3.08 -7.07
N MET A 234 -24.65 -3.70 -7.29
CA MET A 234 -25.59 -3.26 -8.31
C MET A 234 -26.46 -2.07 -7.85
N SER A 235 -26.44 -1.72 -6.56
CA SER A 235 -27.23 -0.62 -5.99
C SER A 235 -26.41 0.57 -5.45
N ALA A 236 -25.09 0.58 -5.65
CA ALA A 236 -24.21 1.73 -5.33
C ALA A 236 -24.30 2.25 -3.89
N ASP A 237 -24.15 1.40 -2.86
CA ASP A 237 -23.99 1.93 -1.49
C ASP A 237 -22.53 2.31 -1.19
N ILE A 238 -22.07 3.40 -1.82
CA ILE A 238 -20.77 4.04 -1.57
C ILE A 238 -20.58 4.37 -0.08
N ASN A 239 -21.67 4.50 0.70
CA ASN A 239 -21.58 4.75 2.13
C ASN A 239 -21.03 3.56 2.92
N ALA A 240 -21.27 2.33 2.47
CA ALA A 240 -20.68 1.14 3.09
C ALA A 240 -19.15 1.14 2.92
N LEU A 241 -18.64 1.50 1.73
CA LEU A 241 -17.20 1.66 1.48
C LEU A 241 -16.59 2.83 2.28
N LYS A 242 -17.33 3.92 2.49
CA LYS A 242 -16.92 5.06 3.34
C LYS A 242 -16.89 4.72 4.83
N GLN A 243 -17.61 3.69 5.27
CA GLN A 243 -17.66 3.25 6.67
C GLN A 243 -16.64 2.14 7.00
N LEU A 244 -15.93 1.60 6.00
CA LEU A 244 -14.83 0.67 6.23
C LEU A 244 -13.70 1.41 6.96
N SER A 245 -13.46 1.05 8.21
CA SER A 245 -12.32 1.53 8.99
C SER A 245 -11.52 0.31 9.46
N PRO A 246 -10.65 -0.28 8.62
CA PRO A 246 -9.67 -1.21 9.12
C PRO A 246 -8.77 -0.43 10.08
N ARG A 247 -8.64 -0.92 11.32
CA ARG A 247 -7.78 -0.30 12.32
C ARG A 247 -6.34 -0.30 11.79
N PRO A 248 -5.62 0.83 11.78
CA PRO A 248 -4.17 0.77 11.67
C PRO A 248 -3.65 0.02 12.91
N ARG A 249 -2.93 -1.09 12.71
CA ARG A 249 -1.96 -1.51 13.71
C ARG A 249 -0.97 -0.35 13.89
N PRO A 250 -0.56 0.00 15.12
CA PRO A 250 0.50 0.98 15.27
C PRO A 250 1.77 0.43 14.58
N LEU A 251 2.15 1.07 13.47
CA LEU A 251 3.26 0.67 12.59
C LEU A 251 4.65 0.98 13.16
N PHE A 252 4.74 1.27 14.46
CA PHE A 252 5.99 1.48 15.18
C PHE A 252 6.01 0.65 16.45
N THR A 253 6.42 -0.62 16.36
CA THR A 253 7.08 -1.25 17.51
C THR A 253 8.49 -0.71 17.55
N ALA A 254 8.71 0.29 18.39
CA ALA A 254 10.01 0.86 18.67
C ALA A 254 10.97 -0.21 19.19
N ALA A 255 11.76 -0.78 18.28
CA ALA A 255 12.96 -1.51 18.63
C ALA A 255 14.06 -1.01 17.70
N ASN A 256 14.95 -0.19 18.26
CA ASN A 256 16.16 0.37 17.66
C ASN A 256 16.01 1.51 16.65
N GLU A 257 15.62 2.69 17.14
CA GLU A 257 16.21 3.93 16.61
C GLU A 257 16.78 4.77 17.75
N LYS A 258 18.10 4.89 17.76
CA LYS A 258 18.78 5.98 18.45
C LYS A 258 18.28 7.29 17.83
N ALA A 259 17.43 7.99 18.58
CA ALA A 259 17.15 9.42 18.53
C ALA A 259 17.63 10.15 17.26
N ILE A 260 16.83 10.06 16.20
CA ILE A 260 16.73 11.13 15.21
C ILE A 260 15.36 11.75 15.42
N ALA A 261 15.33 12.98 15.93
CA ALA A 261 14.08 13.70 16.19
C ALA A 261 13.26 13.84 14.89
N PRO A 262 11.96 13.52 14.89
CA PRO A 262 11.13 13.62 13.70
C PRO A 262 10.85 15.09 13.38
N ASN A 263 11.53 15.60 12.36
CA ASN A 263 11.28 16.91 11.81
C ASN A 263 10.02 16.84 10.92
N SER A 264 8.83 16.85 11.52
CA SER A 264 7.59 17.14 10.80
C SER A 264 7.52 18.65 10.58
N SER A 265 7.70 19.11 9.35
CA SER A 265 7.79 20.52 8.96
C SER A 265 6.44 21.26 9.10
N GLY A 266 6.03 21.50 10.34
CA GLY A 266 4.86 22.29 10.70
C GLY A 266 4.47 22.06 12.17
N LYS A 267 4.31 23.14 12.92
CA LYS A 267 3.84 23.10 14.30
C LYS A 267 2.42 22.51 14.37
N ARG A 268 2.16 21.65 15.37
CA ARG A 268 0.87 20.94 15.53
C ARG A 268 -0.13 21.78 16.32
N LEU A 269 -1.43 21.55 16.11
CA LEU A 269 -2.52 22.27 16.79
C LEU A 269 -2.34 22.30 18.31
N GLY A 270 -2.01 21.16 18.93
CA GLY A 270 -1.76 21.06 20.37
C GLY A 270 -0.69 22.04 20.87
N THR A 271 0.38 22.23 20.10
CA THR A 271 1.44 23.19 20.45
C THR A 271 0.94 24.64 20.39
N TYR A 272 0.12 25.00 19.40
CA TYR A 272 -0.49 26.32 19.34
C TYR A 272 -1.45 26.58 20.50
N LEU A 273 -2.24 25.58 20.89
CA LEU A 273 -3.17 25.71 22.00
C LEU A 273 -2.44 25.88 23.35
N VAL A 274 -1.32 25.20 23.54
CA VAL A 274 -0.48 25.37 24.74
C VAL A 274 0.21 26.72 24.76
N GLU A 275 0.83 27.13 23.64
CA GLU A 275 1.50 28.43 23.56
C GLU A 275 0.54 29.62 23.69
N ALA A 276 -0.69 29.49 23.18
CA ALA A 276 -1.74 30.49 23.35
C ALA A 276 -2.34 30.50 24.77
N GLY A 277 -1.89 29.61 25.67
CA GLY A 277 -2.40 29.49 27.04
C GLY A 277 -3.83 28.94 27.11
N LEU A 278 -4.35 28.37 26.02
CA LEU A 278 -5.69 27.77 25.94
C LEU A 278 -5.71 26.34 26.50
N LEU A 279 -4.55 25.68 26.53
CA LEU A 279 -4.34 24.40 27.20
C LEU A 279 -3.06 24.45 28.05
N THR A 280 -3.06 23.68 29.13
CA THR A 280 -1.80 23.30 29.80
C THR A 280 -1.17 22.09 29.12
N ALA A 281 0.12 21.86 29.33
CA ALA A 281 0.81 20.66 28.81
C ALA A 281 0.15 19.36 29.30
N GLU A 282 -0.29 19.32 30.56
CA GLU A 282 -0.99 18.18 31.14
C GLU A 282 -2.39 17.95 30.52
N GLN A 283 -3.13 19.02 30.22
CA GLN A 283 -4.40 18.90 29.49
C GLN A 283 -4.19 18.42 28.06
N LEU A 284 -3.12 18.87 27.40
CA LEU A 284 -2.77 18.40 26.06
C LEU A 284 -2.44 16.90 26.09
N GLU A 285 -1.64 16.44 27.06
CA GLU A 285 -1.31 15.01 27.22
C GLU A 285 -2.57 14.16 27.43
N ARG A 286 -3.46 14.59 28.34
CA ARG A 286 -4.75 13.91 28.57
C ARG A 286 -5.66 13.93 27.34
N ALA A 287 -5.67 15.03 26.59
CA ALA A 287 -6.43 15.12 25.36
C ALA A 287 -5.91 14.14 24.30
N LEU A 288 -4.58 13.99 24.18
CA LEU A 288 -3.95 13.05 23.26
C LEU A 288 -4.24 11.60 23.63
N ASP A 289 -4.17 11.25 24.92
CA ASP A 289 -4.54 9.92 25.43
C ASP A 289 -6.00 9.56 25.14
N GLU A 290 -6.91 10.53 25.24
CA GLU A 290 -8.32 10.33 24.92
C GLU A 290 -8.58 10.33 23.41
N GLN A 291 -7.83 11.14 22.65
CA GLN A 291 -7.84 11.11 21.20
C GLN A 291 -7.53 9.70 20.69
N GLU A 292 -6.54 9.03 21.29
CA GLU A 292 -6.14 7.66 20.97
C GLU A 292 -7.25 6.64 21.30
N LYS A 293 -7.98 6.84 22.40
CA LYS A 293 -9.02 5.90 22.88
C LYS A 293 -10.38 6.09 22.20
N THR A 294 -10.69 7.29 21.74
CA THR A 294 -12.03 7.68 21.25
C THR A 294 -12.08 7.92 19.75
N ALA A 295 -10.94 7.94 19.07
CA ALA A 295 -10.78 8.26 17.64
C ALA A 295 -11.32 9.65 17.23
N LYS A 296 -11.65 10.51 18.18
CA LYS A 296 -12.03 11.91 17.95
C LYS A 296 -10.83 12.73 17.51
N ARG A 297 -11.03 13.88 16.87
CA ARG A 297 -9.94 14.83 16.58
C ARG A 297 -9.53 15.54 17.87
N LEU A 298 -8.25 15.93 18.00
CA LEU A 298 -7.78 16.67 19.19
C LEU A 298 -8.66 17.90 19.50
N GLY A 299 -9.11 18.63 18.48
CA GLY A 299 -10.00 19.78 18.64
C GLY A 299 -11.38 19.41 19.22
N GLU A 300 -11.93 18.27 18.80
CA GLU A 300 -13.19 17.74 19.33
C GLU A 300 -13.03 17.28 20.77
N VAL A 301 -11.93 16.60 21.10
CA VAL A 301 -11.65 16.14 22.47
C VAL A 301 -11.56 17.31 23.44
N VAL A 302 -10.80 18.37 23.09
CA VAL A 302 -10.62 19.52 23.99
C VAL A 302 -11.88 20.38 24.09
N SER A 303 -12.73 20.35 23.05
CA SER A 303 -14.05 21.01 23.03
C SER A 303 -15.08 20.24 23.87
N ASP A 304 -15.16 18.92 23.71
CA ASP A 304 -16.05 18.05 24.50
C ASP A 304 -15.72 18.08 25.99
N ARG A 305 -14.43 18.26 26.32
CA ARG A 305 -13.95 18.48 27.69
C ARG A 305 -14.23 19.88 28.24
N GLY A 306 -14.69 20.80 27.39
CA GLY A 306 -14.96 22.20 27.75
C GLY A 306 -13.70 23.03 28.01
N TRP A 307 -12.53 22.57 27.56
CA TRP A 307 -11.26 23.28 27.77
C TRP A 307 -11.07 24.42 26.77
N VAL A 308 -11.48 24.21 25.51
CA VAL A 308 -11.44 25.23 24.46
C VAL A 308 -12.71 25.14 23.63
N ASN A 309 -13.40 26.25 23.40
CA ASN A 309 -14.59 26.26 22.54
C ASN A 309 -14.21 25.93 21.09
N GLN A 310 -14.99 25.07 20.43
CA GLN A 310 -14.91 24.76 19.01
C GLN A 310 -14.71 25.99 18.11
N GLN A 311 -15.44 27.09 18.35
CA GLN A 311 -15.31 28.33 17.57
C GLN A 311 -13.90 28.96 17.69
N THR A 312 -13.25 28.84 18.85
CA THR A 312 -11.89 29.32 19.08
C THR A 312 -10.87 28.47 18.33
N ILE A 313 -11.10 27.15 18.26
CA ILE A 313 -10.25 26.22 17.52
C ILE A 313 -10.35 26.50 16.02
N GLU A 314 -11.56 26.70 15.51
CA GLU A 314 -11.83 27.07 14.11
C GLU A 314 -11.17 28.41 13.75
N TYR A 315 -11.31 29.42 14.61
CA TYR A 315 -10.65 30.73 14.43
C TYR A 315 -9.13 30.60 14.37
N LEU A 316 -8.52 29.83 15.28
CA LEU A 316 -7.06 29.63 15.32
C LEU A 316 -6.56 28.88 14.09
N MET A 317 -7.34 27.90 13.62
CA MET A 317 -7.04 27.15 12.40
C MET A 317 -7.06 28.06 11.18
N GLU A 318 -8.11 28.86 11.02
CA GLU A 318 -8.31 29.72 9.84
C GLU A 318 -7.37 30.93 9.83
N LYS A 319 -7.19 31.61 10.97
CA LYS A 319 -6.49 32.91 11.01
C LYS A 319 -5.00 32.82 11.34
N VAL A 320 -4.53 31.69 11.89
CA VAL A 320 -3.15 31.55 12.36
C VAL A 320 -2.47 30.35 11.72
N ILE A 321 -3.02 29.15 11.92
CA ILE A 321 -2.31 27.91 11.57
C ILE A 321 -2.24 27.69 10.06
N MET A 322 -3.33 27.91 9.31
CA MET A 322 -3.31 27.73 7.86
C MET A 322 -2.44 28.77 7.14
N PRO A 323 -2.54 30.08 7.43
CA PRO A 323 -1.65 31.08 6.83
C PRO A 323 -0.16 30.85 7.10
N GLU A 324 0.21 30.43 8.33
CA GLU A 324 1.61 30.11 8.65
C GLU A 324 2.13 28.89 7.87
N ARG A 325 1.27 27.90 7.64
CA ARG A 325 1.61 26.72 6.84
C ARG A 325 1.77 27.04 5.36
N GLU A 326 0.90 27.88 4.81
CA GLU A 326 0.99 28.36 3.43
C GLU A 326 2.28 29.15 3.21
N GLN A 327 2.61 30.10 4.10
CA GLN A 327 3.88 30.85 4.02
C GLN A 327 5.12 29.97 4.19
N SER A 328 5.07 28.94 5.05
CA SER A 328 6.14 27.96 5.21
C SER A 328 6.35 27.15 3.93
N LEU A 329 5.26 26.79 3.24
CA LEU A 329 5.29 26.02 2.01
C LEU A 329 5.82 26.88 0.85
N GLU A 330 5.35 28.12 0.71
CA GLU A 330 5.84 29.09 -0.28
C GLU A 330 7.33 29.37 -0.11
N ARG A 331 7.81 29.57 1.12
CA ARG A 331 9.26 29.72 1.40
C ARG A 331 10.06 28.48 1.01
N SER A 332 9.54 27.30 1.33
CA SER A 332 10.22 26.04 0.99
C SER A 332 10.31 25.82 -0.52
N LEU A 333 9.27 26.19 -1.26
CA LEU A 333 9.26 26.13 -2.73
C LEU A 333 10.18 27.19 -3.37
N SER A 334 10.29 28.38 -2.77
CA SER A 334 11.18 29.46 -3.27
C SER A 334 12.68 29.18 -3.10
N LEU A 335 13.04 28.18 -2.27
CA LEU A 335 14.44 27.77 -2.05
C LEU A 335 14.89 26.65 -3.00
N VAL A 336 13.96 26.08 -3.79
CA VAL A 336 14.19 24.92 -4.68
C VAL A 336 14.10 25.31 -6.16
N GLY A 337 13.68 26.54 -6.48
CA GLY A 337 13.78 27.16 -7.80
C GLY A 337 14.91 28.18 -7.85
#